data_AF-A0A356AVP2-F1
#
_entry.id   AF-A0A356AVP2-F1
#
_cell.length_a   1.000
_cell.length_b   1.000
_cell.length_c   1.000
_cell.angle_alpha   90.00
_cell.angle_beta   90.00
_cell.angle_gamma   90.00
#
_symmetry.space_group_name_H-M   'P 1'
#
loop_
_entity.id
_entity.type
_entity.pdbx_description
1 polymer ?
#
loop_
_entity_poly.entity_id
_entity_poly.type
_entity_poly.pdbx_seq_one_letter_code
_entity_poly.pdbx_strand_id
1 'polypeptide(L)' 'ADAEAYLGEEVNQVVVTVPAYFSDAQRQATKDAGKIAGMEVLRIVNEPTAAALAYGLDK' A
#
# COMPACT_ATOMS: atom_id res chain seq x y z
N ALA A 1 -0.42 10.21 -9.64
CA ALA A 1 -1.31 10.93 -10.58
C ALA A 1 -2.75 10.99 -10.08
N ASP A 2 -3.55 9.91 -10.09
CA ASP A 2 -4.99 10.01 -9.74
C ASP A 2 -5.25 10.58 -8.34
N ALA A 3 -4.50 10.10 -7.33
CA ALA A 3 -4.61 10.58 -5.95
C ALA A 3 -4.22 12.07 -5.82
N GLU A 4 -3.12 12.47 -6.47
CA GLU A 4 -2.64 13.86 -6.47
C GLU A 4 -3.61 14.79 -7.21
N ALA A 5 -4.20 14.34 -8.32
CA ALA A 5 -5.20 15.09 -9.06
C ALA A 5 -6.49 15.28 -8.24
N TYR A 6 -6.87 14.28 -7.44
CA TYR A 6 -8.02 14.38 -6.55
C TYR A 6 -7.76 15.30 -5.34
N LEU A 7 -6.57 15.23 -4.74
CA LEU A 7 -6.23 16.00 -3.54
C LEU A 7 -5.73 17.42 -3.87
N GLY A 8 -5.18 17.65 -5.07
CA GLY A 8 -4.58 18.92 -5.47
C GLY A 8 -3.21 19.19 -4.84
N GLU A 9 -2.60 18.18 -4.21
CA GLU A 9 -1.29 18.24 -3.55
C GLU A 9 -0.45 17.00 -3.89
N GLU A 10 0.85 17.10 -3.63
CA GLU A 10 1.80 16.02 -3.88
C GLU A 10 1.61 14.88 -2.88
N VAL A 11 1.59 13.63 -3.37
CA VAL A 11 1.42 12.43 -2.54
C VAL A 11 2.73 11.67 -2.52
N ASN A 12 3.39 11.68 -1.36
CA ASN A 12 4.73 11.09 -1.21
C ASN A 12 4.74 9.81 -0.36
N GLN A 13 3.63 9.48 0.32
CA GLN A 13 3.57 8.38 1.28
C GLN A 13 2.43 7.42 0.97
N VAL A 14 2.71 6.12 1.07
CA VAL A 14 1.75 5.07 0.69
C VAL A 14 1.74 3.88 1.63
N VAL A 15 0.57 3.23 1.72
CA VAL A 15 0.39 1.89 2.30
C VAL A 15 0.02 0.96 1.16
N VAL A 16 0.73 -0.17 1.04
CA VAL A 16 0.58 -1.09 -0.09
C VAL A 16 0.13 -2.47 0.39
N THR A 17 -0.86 -3.04 -0.28
CA THR A 17 -1.35 -4.40 0.01
C THR A 17 -0.52 -5.45 -0.73
N VAL A 18 -0.32 -6.60 -0.09
CA VAL A 18 0.29 -7.80 -0.71
C VAL A 18 -0.51 -9.06 -0.40
N PRO A 19 -0.43 -10.10 -1.23
CA PRO A 19 -1.04 -11.39 -0.92
C PRO A 19 -0.51 -11.95 0.40
N ALA A 20 -1.39 -12.57 1.19
CA ALA A 20 -1.01 -13.07 2.53
C ALA A 20 0.12 -14.11 2.49
N TYR A 21 0.23 -14.85 1.39
CA TYR A 21 1.24 -15.91 1.17
C TYR A 21 2.56 -15.39 0.57
N PHE A 22 2.74 -14.08 0.40
CA PHE A 22 4.02 -13.53 -0.04
C PHE A 22 5.12 -13.81 0.97
N SER A 23 6.26 -14.29 0.47
CA SER A 23 7.49 -14.43 1.23
C SER A 23 8.09 -13.07 1.58
N ASP A 24 9.02 -13.04 2.54
CA ASP A 24 9.71 -11.81 2.94
C ASP A 24 10.45 -11.15 1.76
N ALA A 25 11.04 -11.96 0.86
CA ALA A 25 11.71 -11.45 -0.34
C ALA A 25 10.73 -10.77 -1.31
N GLN A 26 9.55 -11.34 -1.50
CA GLN A 26 8.52 -10.74 -2.36
C GLN A 26 7.95 -9.46 -1.73
N ARG A 27 7.76 -9.44 -0.40
CA ARG A 27 7.34 -8.23 0.34
C ARG A 27 8.36 -7.12 0.21
N GLN A 28 9.64 -7.44 0.36
CA GLN A 28 10.73 -6.48 0.22
C GLN A 28 10.80 -5.94 -1.21
N ALA A 29 10.67 -6.79 -2.22
CA ALA A 29 10.60 -6.38 -3.63
C ALA A 29 9.43 -5.41 -3.88
N THR A 30 8.24 -5.66 -3.32
CA THR A 30 7.11 -4.74 -3.41
C THR A 30 7.39 -3.40 -2.72
N LYS A 31 8.05 -3.42 -1.56
CA LYS A 31 8.44 -2.19 -0.86
C LYS A 31 9.44 -1.37 -1.67
N ASP A 32 10.40 -2.04 -2.29
CA ASP A 32 11.41 -1.39 -3.13
C ASP A 32 10.81 -0.86 -4.44
N ALA A 33 9.82 -1.55 -5.01
CA ALA A 33 9.05 -1.02 -6.13
C ALA A 33 8.38 0.32 -5.81
N GLY A 34 7.83 0.47 -4.59
CA GLY A 34 7.28 1.75 -4.12
C GLY A 34 8.34 2.85 -4.04
N LYS A 35 9.53 2.54 -3.50
CA LYS A 35 10.65 3.51 -3.46
C LYS A 35 11.14 3.91 -4.85
N ILE A 36 11.24 2.95 -5.78
CA ILE A 36 11.61 3.20 -7.18
C ILE A 36 10.57 4.11 -7.85
N ALA A 37 9.30 3.99 -7.48
CA ALA A 37 8.23 4.88 -7.92
C ALA A 37 8.23 6.26 -7.23
N GLY A 38 9.23 6.58 -6.40
CA GLY A 38 9.32 7.85 -5.68
C GLY A 38 8.42 7.94 -4.45
N MET A 39 7.86 6.82 -3.99
CA MET A 39 6.91 6.77 -2.88
C MET A 39 7.54 6.18 -1.62
N GLU A 40 7.32 6.82 -0.47
CA GLU A 40 7.68 6.27 0.83
C GLU A 40 6.63 5.23 1.28
N VAL A 41 7.02 3.96 1.24
CA VAL A 41 6.15 2.87 1.70
C VAL A 41 6.17 2.78 3.22
N LEU A 42 5.15 3.34 3.86
CA LEU A 42 4.99 3.37 5.32
C LEU A 42 4.68 1.99 5.89
N ARG A 43 3.83 1.22 5.21
CA ARG A 43 3.42 -0.12 5.66
C ARG A 43 3.05 -1.02 4.47
N ILE A 44 3.42 -2.29 4.60
CA ILE A 44 2.90 -3.37 3.77
C ILE A 44 1.81 -4.08 4.58
N VAL A 45 0.61 -4.20 4.02
CA VAL A 45 -0.55 -4.82 4.67
C VAL A 45 -0.95 -6.07 3.92
N ASN A 46 -1.36 -7.11 4.63
CA ASN A 46 -1.93 -8.29 3.97
C ASN A 46 -3.30 -7.93 3.39
N GLU A 47 -3.53 -8.29 2.13
CA GLU A 47 -4.80 -8.06 1.44
C GLU A 47 -6.04 -8.54 2.21
N PRO A 48 -6.11 -9.78 2.76
CA PRO A 48 -7.30 -10.19 3.52
C PRO A 48 -7.48 -9.38 4.81
N THR A 49 -6.39 -8.87 5.41
CA THR A 49 -6.47 -8.00 6.57
C THR A 49 -7.01 -6.62 6.19
N ALA A 50 -6.58 -6.05 5.07
CA ALA A 50 -7.10 -4.78 4.57
C ALA A 50 -8.61 -4.90 4.25
N ALA A 51 -9.02 -5.99 3.61
CA ALA A 51 -10.43 -6.28 3.34
C ALA A 51 -11.26 -6.43 4.62
N ALA A 52 -10.74 -7.14 5.63
CA ALA A 52 -11.41 -7.29 6.92
C ALA A 52 -11.54 -5.95 7.67
N LEU A 53 -10.52 -5.08 7.61
CA LEU A 53 -10.58 -3.73 8.18
C LEU A 53 -11.64 -2.88 7.48
N ALA A 54 -11.70 -2.90 6.15
CA ALA A 54 -12.72 -2.17 5.40
C ALA A 54 -14.13 -2.64 5.75
N TYR A 55 -14.36 -3.96 5.81
CA TYR A 55 -15.65 -4.52 6.22
C TYR A 55 -16.04 -4.15 7.65
N GLY A 56 -15.07 -4.18 8.58
CA GLY A 56 -15.30 -3.85 9.99
C GLY A 56 -15.50 -2.36 10.27
N LEU A 57 -15.17 -1.47 9.32
CA LEU A 57 -15.39 -0.03 9.43
C LEU A 57 -16.74 0.41 8.83
N ASP A 58 -17.28 -0.35 7.87
CA ASP A 58 -18.55 -0.06 7.19
C ASP A 58 -19.78 -0.59 7.96
N LYS A 59 -19.55 -1.30 9.07
CA LYS A 59 -20.59 -1.79 10.00
C LYS A 59 -20.51 -1.11 11.36
#